data_AF-A0A7C5FJ36-F1
#
_entry.id   AF-A0A7C5FJ36-F1
#
_cell.length_a   1.000
_cell.length_b   1.000
_cell.length_c   1.000
_cell.angle_alpha   90.00
_cell.angle_beta   90.00
_cell.angle_gamma   90.00
#
_symmetry.space_group_name_H-M   'P 1'
#
loop_
_entity.id
_entity.type
_entity.pdbx_description
1 polymer ?
#
loop_
_entity_poly.entity_id
_entity_poly.type
_entity_poly.pdbx_seq_one_letter_code
_entity_poly.pdbx_strand_id
1 'polypeptide(L)'
;MGSSFVNADYTDLVDTSQVKIPASPLDRIIGQAEAVRLAKIAAAQARHLLLVGPPGVGKSMIAQAMSFYIHRPTEEVRAVHNPLRPERPLVEIKTAAEVLAEKDEESALDEQVLDPKDAPPFAAERLGFRCPRCGFISAYTETVCPNCNAPKAQVSQTGPFGDVFNVLGAAFGVQNNTDRVTSTRRVGDKEEVVIYERSGDKIRVLDERALERKRKLEKKSPSKVIVPLERNPFVLATGASETELLGDVRHDPYGGHPHLGTLPYERVVAGSIHDAHQGVLFIDEISHLGYIQRYILTAMQEKVFP
;
A
#
# COMPACT_ATOMS: atom_id res chain seq x y z
N MET A 1 -28.01 -14.83 21.59
CA MET A 1 -27.11 -15.84 22.18
C MET A 1 -25.97 -15.09 22.85
N GLY A 2 -25.94 -15.08 24.18
CA GLY A 2 -24.87 -14.41 24.94
C GLY A 2 -23.54 -15.10 24.71
N SER A 3 -22.46 -14.33 24.61
CA SER A 3 -21.10 -14.83 24.45
C SER A 3 -20.76 -15.76 25.63
N SER A 4 -20.43 -17.02 25.34
CA SER A 4 -20.15 -18.09 26.32
C SER A 4 -18.92 -17.85 27.19
N PHE A 5 -18.32 -16.66 27.12
CA PHE A 5 -17.06 -16.29 27.74
C PHE A 5 -17.25 -15.38 28.96
N VAL A 6 -18.38 -14.65 29.03
CA VAL A 6 -18.58 -13.62 30.06
C VAL A 6 -19.08 -14.20 31.39
N ASN A 7 -19.47 -15.48 31.43
CA ASN A 7 -19.94 -16.19 32.62
C ASN A 7 -19.38 -17.62 32.73
N ALA A 8 -18.19 -17.88 32.18
CA ALA A 8 -17.54 -19.17 32.39
C ALA A 8 -16.93 -19.21 33.79
N ASP A 9 -16.94 -20.39 34.41
CA ASP A 9 -16.29 -20.59 35.68
C ASP A 9 -14.76 -20.63 35.47
N TYR A 10 -14.06 -19.75 36.17
CA TYR A 10 -12.61 -19.54 36.04
C TYR A 10 -11.87 -19.82 37.35
N THR A 11 -12.54 -20.33 38.38
CA THR A 11 -11.96 -20.54 39.72
C THR A 11 -10.78 -21.52 39.73
N ASP A 12 -10.77 -22.46 38.77
CA ASP A 12 -9.78 -23.53 38.71
C ASP A 12 -8.58 -23.20 37.79
N LEU A 13 -8.53 -21.98 37.23
CA LEU A 13 -7.43 -21.56 36.38
C LEU A 13 -6.23 -21.08 37.19
N VAL A 14 -5.04 -21.57 36.82
CA VAL A 14 -3.78 -21.17 37.49
C VAL A 14 -3.30 -19.80 36.99
N ASP A 15 -3.49 -19.51 35.70
CA ASP A 15 -3.07 -18.27 35.07
C ASP A 15 -3.93 -17.92 33.84
N THR A 16 -3.69 -16.73 33.27
CA THR A 16 -4.44 -16.21 32.13
C THR A 16 -4.09 -16.87 30.79
N SER A 17 -3.03 -17.68 30.70
CA SER A 17 -2.69 -18.41 29.47
C SER A 17 -3.75 -19.47 29.14
N GLN A 18 -4.50 -19.91 30.14
CA GLN A 18 -5.57 -20.90 30.03
C GLN A 18 -6.92 -20.29 29.63
N VAL A 19 -7.02 -18.95 29.63
CA VAL A 19 -8.24 -18.24 29.24
C VAL A 19 -8.37 -18.21 27.71
N LYS A 20 -9.44 -18.82 27.20
CA LYS A 20 -9.73 -18.82 25.76
C LYS A 20 -10.22 -17.45 25.30
N ILE A 21 -9.46 -16.81 24.42
CA ILE A 21 -9.84 -15.54 23.80
C ILE A 21 -10.75 -15.81 22.59
N PRO A 22 -11.90 -15.14 22.47
CA PRO A 22 -12.78 -15.27 21.30
C PRO A 22 -12.04 -14.97 19.99
N ALA A 23 -12.29 -15.80 18.97
CA ALA A 23 -11.72 -15.60 17.64
C ALA A 23 -12.29 -14.33 16.98
N SER A 24 -13.59 -14.09 17.12
CA SER A 24 -14.23 -12.87 16.61
C SER A 24 -13.81 -11.64 17.43
N PRO A 25 -13.36 -10.54 16.78
CA PRO A 25 -13.09 -9.27 17.44
C PRO A 25 -14.31 -8.67 18.17
N LEU A 26 -15.53 -8.79 17.62
CA LEU A 26 -16.72 -8.20 18.24
C LEU A 26 -17.10 -8.92 19.54
N ASP A 27 -16.81 -10.22 19.64
CA ASP A 27 -17.12 -11.01 20.83
C ASP A 27 -16.09 -10.81 21.96
N ARG A 28 -14.99 -10.10 21.71
CA ARG A 28 -14.02 -9.66 22.73
C ARG A 28 -14.47 -8.41 23.49
N ILE A 29 -15.53 -7.74 23.03
CA ILE A 29 -16.03 -6.52 23.65
C ILE A 29 -16.91 -6.90 24.84
N ILE A 30 -16.52 -6.44 26.03
CA ILE A 30 -17.15 -6.82 27.30
C ILE A 30 -18.14 -5.75 27.73
N GLY A 31 -19.31 -6.18 28.22
CA GLY A 31 -20.29 -5.29 28.86
C GLY A 31 -21.06 -4.34 27.93
N GLN A 32 -20.85 -4.40 26.61
CA GLN A 32 -21.47 -3.50 25.62
C GLN A 32 -22.36 -4.26 24.62
N ALA A 33 -23.24 -5.14 25.12
CA ALA A 33 -24.03 -6.05 24.28
C ALA A 33 -24.90 -5.32 23.24
N GLU A 34 -25.49 -4.18 23.60
CA GLU A 34 -26.28 -3.35 22.69
C GLU A 34 -25.42 -2.73 21.58
N ALA A 35 -24.30 -2.11 21.93
CA ALA A 35 -23.39 -1.51 20.95
C ALA A 35 -22.82 -2.55 19.98
N VAL A 36 -22.47 -3.75 20.47
CA VAL A 36 -22.04 -4.88 19.63
C VAL A 36 -23.15 -5.31 18.68
N ARG A 37 -24.40 -5.41 19.16
CA ARG A 37 -25.55 -5.76 18.31
C ARG A 37 -25.77 -4.73 17.20
N LEU A 38 -25.74 -3.44 17.54
CA LEU A 38 -25.90 -2.35 16.58
C LEU A 38 -24.75 -2.31 15.58
N ALA A 39 -23.51 -2.53 16.00
CA ALA A 39 -22.35 -2.62 15.11
C ALA A 39 -22.50 -3.78 14.11
N LYS A 40 -22.98 -4.96 14.53
CA LYS A 40 -23.26 -6.09 13.62
C LYS A 40 -24.31 -5.73 12.55
N ILE A 41 -25.39 -5.07 12.96
CA ILE A 41 -26.45 -4.62 12.03
C ILE A 41 -25.90 -3.55 11.07
N ALA A 42 -25.15 -2.58 11.58
CA ALA A 42 -24.56 -1.50 10.81
C ALA A 42 -23.57 -2.02 9.76
N ALA A 43 -22.71 -2.97 10.12
CA ALA A 43 -21.80 -3.63 9.19
C ALA A 43 -22.55 -4.35 8.06
N ALA A 44 -23.58 -5.15 8.41
CA ALA A 44 -24.33 -5.94 7.44
C ALA A 44 -25.16 -5.07 6.47
N GLN A 45 -25.61 -3.90 6.91
CA GLN A 45 -26.49 -3.02 6.12
C GLN A 45 -25.79 -1.76 5.60
N ALA A 46 -24.47 -1.64 5.78
CA ALA A 46 -23.69 -0.46 5.43
C ALA A 46 -24.30 0.85 5.98
N ARG A 47 -24.62 0.88 7.28
CA ARG A 47 -25.18 2.05 7.97
C ARG A 47 -24.11 2.77 8.78
N HIS A 48 -24.22 4.09 8.86
CA HIS A 48 -23.39 4.90 9.75
C HIS A 48 -23.79 4.69 11.21
N LEU A 49 -22.81 4.72 12.11
CA LEU A 49 -23.00 4.49 13.54
C LEU A 49 -22.37 5.63 14.34
N LEU A 50 -23.15 6.23 15.24
CA LEU A 50 -22.67 7.22 16.20
C LEU A 50 -22.51 6.54 17.57
N LEU A 51 -21.27 6.44 18.06
CA LEU A 51 -20.96 5.89 19.38
C LEU A 51 -20.73 7.03 20.37
N VAL A 52 -21.57 7.10 21.41
CA VAL A 52 -21.47 8.13 22.45
C VAL A 52 -21.06 7.49 23.77
N GLY A 53 -20.02 8.03 24.40
CA GLY A 53 -19.58 7.58 25.71
C GLY A 53 -18.25 8.20 26.15
N PRO A 54 -17.88 8.07 27.43
CA PRO A 54 -16.61 8.56 27.97
C PRO A 54 -15.37 8.08 27.18
N PRO A 55 -14.21 8.75 27.32
CA PRO A 55 -12.96 8.21 26.78
C PRO A 55 -12.63 6.86 27.43
N GLY A 56 -12.00 5.95 26.68
CA GLY A 56 -11.55 4.66 27.20
C GLY A 56 -12.61 3.55 27.29
N VAL A 57 -13.86 3.77 26.84
CA VAL A 57 -14.93 2.74 26.90
C VAL A 57 -14.96 1.76 25.72
N GLY A 58 -13.98 1.81 24.82
CA GLY A 58 -13.87 0.87 23.70
C GLY A 58 -14.59 1.28 22.41
N LYS A 59 -14.88 2.57 22.19
CA LYS A 59 -15.51 3.07 20.94
C LYS A 59 -14.71 2.68 19.68
N SER A 60 -13.40 2.93 19.71
CA SER A 60 -12.49 2.57 18.62
C SER A 60 -12.39 1.05 18.43
N MET A 61 -12.40 0.28 19.53
CA MET A 61 -12.40 -1.18 19.48
C MET A 61 -13.66 -1.74 18.81
N ILE A 62 -14.84 -1.19 19.11
CA ILE A 62 -16.10 -1.56 18.44
C ILE A 62 -16.01 -1.27 16.94
N ALA A 63 -15.54 -0.08 16.55
CA ALA A 63 -15.45 0.32 15.15
C ALA A 63 -14.42 -0.52 14.37
N GLN A 64 -13.26 -0.80 14.97
CA GLN A 64 -12.25 -1.68 14.38
C GLN A 64 -12.77 -3.11 14.26
N ALA A 65 -13.47 -3.62 15.27
CA ALA A 65 -14.07 -4.94 15.21
C ALA A 65 -15.18 -5.03 14.14
N MET A 66 -15.92 -3.93 13.91
CA MET A 66 -16.94 -3.83 12.87
C MET A 66 -16.36 -3.99 11.45
N SER A 67 -15.12 -3.55 11.20
CA SER A 67 -14.49 -3.67 9.87
C SER A 67 -14.21 -5.11 9.43
N PHE A 68 -14.17 -6.06 10.37
CA PHE A 68 -14.05 -7.50 10.06
C PHE A 68 -15.37 -8.13 9.59
N TYR A 69 -16.49 -7.41 9.73
CA TYR A 69 -17.83 -7.90 9.39
C TYR A 69 -18.38 -7.30 8.10
N ILE A 70 -17.67 -6.35 7.48
CA ILE A 70 -18.00 -5.83 6.16
C ILE A 70 -17.31 -6.65 5.07
N HIS A 71 -17.80 -6.55 3.84
CA HIS A 71 -17.15 -7.14 2.69
C HIS A 71 -15.77 -6.52 2.47
N ARG A 72 -14.80 -7.32 1.99
CA ARG A 72 -13.51 -6.78 1.58
C ARG A 72 -13.70 -5.81 0.41
N PRO A 73 -12.85 -4.78 0.31
CA PRO A 73 -12.84 -3.90 -0.85
C PRO A 73 -12.68 -4.69 -2.16
N THR A 74 -13.51 -4.35 -3.14
CA THR A 74 -13.51 -4.92 -4.49
C THR A 74 -13.08 -3.91 -5.55
N GLU A 75 -12.74 -2.69 -5.15
CA GLU A 75 -12.44 -1.59 -6.05
C GLU A 75 -11.09 -0.95 -5.71
N GLU A 76 -10.35 -0.60 -6.76
CA GLU A 76 -9.15 0.23 -6.76
C GLU A 76 -9.48 1.57 -7.41
N VAL A 77 -8.99 2.67 -6.82
CA VAL A 77 -9.20 4.01 -7.36
C VAL A 77 -7.88 4.56 -7.89
N ARG A 78 -7.90 5.04 -9.14
CA ARG A 78 -6.75 5.60 -9.84
C ARG A 78 -7.02 7.05 -10.26
N ALA A 79 -6.01 7.90 -10.11
CA ALA A 79 -5.95 9.21 -10.74
C ALA A 79 -5.31 9.06 -12.13
N VAL A 80 -6.05 9.37 -13.18
CA VAL A 80 -5.63 9.18 -14.58
C VAL A 80 -5.33 10.53 -15.22
N HIS A 81 -4.28 10.57 -16.03
CA HIS A 81 -3.95 11.76 -16.80
C HIS A 81 -5.10 12.14 -17.75
N ASN A 82 -5.43 13.43 -17.79
CA ASN A 82 -6.42 13.98 -18.70
C ASN A 82 -5.73 14.76 -19.84
N PRO A 83 -5.67 14.24 -21.08
CA PRO A 83 -4.96 14.89 -22.17
C PRO A 83 -5.57 16.24 -22.59
N LEU A 84 -6.89 16.42 -22.41
CA LEU A 84 -7.58 17.65 -22.78
C LEU A 84 -7.41 18.74 -21.72
N ARG A 85 -7.33 18.34 -20.45
CA ARG A 85 -7.19 19.25 -19.30
C ARG A 85 -6.28 18.61 -18.23
N PRO A 86 -4.95 18.71 -18.37
CA PRO A 86 -4.01 18.07 -17.44
C PRO A 86 -4.23 18.45 -15.97
N GLU A 87 -4.60 19.70 -15.68
CA GLU A 87 -4.91 20.20 -14.33
C GLU A 87 -6.19 19.62 -13.72
N ARG A 88 -6.95 18.81 -14.48
CA ARG A 88 -8.13 18.07 -14.00
C ARG A 88 -7.96 16.58 -14.30
N PRO A 89 -7.15 15.86 -13.50
CA PRO A 89 -7.05 14.42 -13.58
C PRO A 89 -8.43 13.77 -13.54
N LEU A 90 -8.58 12.69 -14.30
CA LEU A 90 -9.79 11.86 -14.23
C LEU A 90 -9.65 10.87 -13.07
N VAL A 91 -10.76 10.47 -12.48
CA VAL A 91 -10.79 9.39 -11.51
C VAL A 91 -11.35 8.15 -12.21
N GLU A 92 -10.59 7.06 -12.16
CA GLU A 92 -10.98 5.76 -12.69
C GLU A 92 -11.12 4.78 -11.54
N ILE A 93 -12.24 4.05 -11.50
CA ILE A 93 -12.49 2.98 -10.54
C ILE A 93 -12.36 1.67 -11.30
N LYS A 94 -11.45 0.80 -10.85
CA LYS A 94 -11.28 -0.54 -11.40
C LYS A 94 -11.76 -1.59 -10.41
N THR A 95 -12.45 -2.59 -10.93
CA THR A 95 -12.90 -3.74 -10.14
C THR A 95 -11.73 -4.67 -9.84
N ALA A 96 -11.88 -5.49 -8.79
CA ALA A 96 -10.89 -6.48 -8.39
C ALA A 96 -10.52 -7.42 -9.54
N ALA A 97 -11.50 -7.80 -10.37
CA ALA A 97 -11.29 -8.67 -11.52
C ALA A 97 -10.40 -7.99 -12.59
N GLU A 98 -10.65 -6.72 -12.90
CA GLU A 98 -9.83 -5.95 -13.86
C GLU A 98 -8.42 -5.73 -13.34
N VAL A 99 -8.26 -5.38 -12.06
CA VAL A 99 -6.94 -5.18 -11.44
C VAL A 99 -6.14 -6.49 -11.42
N LEU A 100 -6.78 -7.62 -11.10
CA LEU A 100 -6.11 -8.92 -11.11
C LEU A 100 -5.73 -9.33 -12.53
N ALA A 101 -6.62 -9.14 -13.52
CA ALA A 101 -6.31 -9.41 -14.91
C ALA A 101 -5.13 -8.55 -15.42
N GLU A 102 -5.08 -7.27 -15.08
CA GLU A 102 -3.96 -6.39 -15.42
C GLU A 102 -2.65 -6.84 -14.76
N LYS A 103 -2.69 -7.22 -13.48
CA LYS A 103 -1.51 -7.75 -12.77
C LYS A 103 -1.02 -9.07 -13.38
N ASP A 104 -1.94 -9.93 -13.80
CA ASP A 104 -1.63 -11.21 -14.44
C ASP A 104 -1.03 -10.98 -15.85
N GLU A 105 -1.59 -10.04 -16.62
CA GLU A 105 -1.03 -9.62 -17.92
C GLU A 105 0.35 -8.99 -17.77
N GLU A 106 0.55 -8.09 -16.80
CA GLU A 106 1.86 -7.51 -16.49
C GLU A 106 2.86 -8.59 -16.07
N SER A 107 2.47 -9.52 -15.21
CA SER A 107 3.33 -10.61 -14.77
C SER A 107 3.63 -11.59 -15.91
N ALA A 108 2.72 -11.77 -16.86
CA ALA A 108 2.94 -12.59 -18.05
C ALA A 108 3.86 -11.91 -19.07
N LEU A 109 3.95 -10.58 -19.10
CA LEU A 109 4.93 -9.86 -19.92
C LEU A 109 6.35 -9.95 -19.36
N ASP A 110 6.46 -10.11 -18.05
CA ASP A 110 7.71 -10.27 -17.31
C ASP A 110 8.18 -11.75 -17.36
N GLU A 111 8.36 -12.29 -18.58
CA GLU A 111 8.48 -13.74 -18.84
C GLU A 111 9.69 -14.44 -18.20
N GLN A 112 10.71 -13.71 -17.72
CA GLN A 112 11.93 -14.33 -17.19
C GLN A 112 12.13 -14.07 -15.70
N VAL A 113 11.66 -15.02 -14.90
CA VAL A 113 11.97 -15.10 -13.46
C VAL A 113 13.08 -16.13 -13.28
N LEU A 114 14.23 -15.69 -12.75
CA LEU A 114 15.38 -16.52 -12.43
C LEU A 114 15.40 -16.83 -10.93
N ASP A 115 15.81 -18.05 -10.59
CA ASP A 115 16.21 -18.33 -9.22
C ASP A 115 17.51 -17.59 -8.90
N PRO A 116 17.73 -17.14 -7.65
CA PRO A 116 18.91 -16.34 -7.32
C PRO A 116 20.27 -17.02 -7.58
N LYS A 117 20.27 -18.34 -7.78
CA LYS A 117 21.43 -19.15 -8.18
C LYS A 117 21.78 -18.99 -9.65
N ASP A 118 20.78 -18.79 -10.50
CA ASP A 118 20.92 -18.70 -11.97
C ASP A 118 21.11 -17.25 -12.44
N ALA A 119 20.82 -16.29 -11.57
CA ALA A 119 21.07 -14.87 -11.84
C ALA A 119 22.58 -14.55 -11.86
N PRO A 120 23.01 -13.55 -12.66
CA PRO A 120 24.39 -13.10 -12.66
C PRO A 120 24.88 -12.72 -11.25
N PRO A 121 26.13 -13.06 -10.86
CA PRO A 121 26.67 -12.81 -9.52
C PRO A 121 26.45 -11.38 -9.02
N PHE A 122 26.73 -10.39 -9.88
CA PHE A 122 26.59 -8.97 -9.53
C PHE A 122 25.14 -8.58 -9.23
N ALA A 123 24.17 -9.17 -9.93
CA ALA A 123 22.75 -8.87 -9.75
C ALA A 123 22.24 -9.50 -8.46
N ALA A 124 22.56 -10.79 -8.24
CA ALA A 124 22.19 -11.48 -7.01
C ALA A 124 22.84 -10.86 -5.76
N GLU A 125 24.06 -10.34 -5.86
CA GLU A 125 24.76 -9.66 -4.76
C GLU A 125 24.12 -8.31 -4.43
N ARG A 126 23.88 -7.46 -5.43
CA ARG A 126 23.23 -6.15 -5.22
C ARG A 126 21.78 -6.26 -4.77
N LEU A 127 21.06 -7.29 -5.23
CA LEU A 127 19.71 -7.63 -4.77
C LEU A 127 19.72 -8.40 -3.43
N GLY A 128 20.87 -8.59 -2.77
CA GLY A 128 20.98 -9.15 -1.42
C GLY A 128 20.74 -10.67 -1.31
N PHE A 129 20.53 -11.37 -2.42
CA PHE A 129 20.37 -12.82 -2.44
C PHE A 129 21.70 -13.56 -2.38
N ARG A 130 22.81 -12.95 -2.80
CA ARG A 130 24.14 -13.59 -2.83
C ARG A 130 25.11 -12.86 -1.92
N CYS A 131 25.81 -13.59 -1.06
CA CYS A 131 26.83 -13.00 -0.21
C CYS A 131 28.07 -12.61 -1.05
N PRO A 132 28.52 -11.34 -1.02
CA PRO A 132 29.69 -10.90 -1.79
C PRO A 132 31.01 -11.53 -1.29
N ARG A 133 31.05 -11.99 -0.03
CA ARG A 133 32.26 -12.59 0.57
C ARG A 133 32.43 -14.07 0.25
N CYS A 134 31.34 -14.85 0.29
CA CYS A 134 31.42 -16.31 0.19
C CYS A 134 30.52 -16.93 -0.89
N GLY A 135 29.74 -16.11 -1.62
CA GLY A 135 28.83 -16.58 -2.66
C GLY A 135 27.58 -17.34 -2.17
N PHE A 136 27.40 -17.49 -0.85
CA PHE A 136 26.26 -18.20 -0.30
C PHE A 136 24.93 -17.49 -0.62
N ILE A 137 23.92 -18.25 -1.01
CA ILE A 137 22.60 -17.72 -1.40
C ILE A 137 21.67 -17.64 -0.18
N SER A 138 21.27 -16.41 0.14
CA SER A 138 20.39 -15.91 1.20
C SER A 138 18.96 -15.62 0.81
N ALA A 139 18.02 -15.58 1.76
CA ALA A 139 16.91 -14.64 1.65
C ALA A 139 17.46 -13.19 1.70
N TYR A 140 16.89 -12.30 0.89
CA TYR A 140 17.30 -10.88 0.83
C TYR A 140 16.96 -10.09 2.09
N THR A 141 16.02 -10.60 2.92
CA THR A 141 15.63 -10.04 4.21
C THR A 141 16.71 -10.21 5.29
N GLU A 142 17.62 -11.16 5.10
CA GLU A 142 18.74 -11.39 6.01
C GLU A 142 19.89 -10.42 5.71
N THR A 143 20.14 -9.47 6.60
CA THR A 143 21.21 -8.46 6.48
C THR A 143 22.62 -9.04 6.60
N VAL A 144 22.75 -10.23 7.22
CA VAL A 144 24.01 -10.93 7.45
C VAL A 144 23.98 -12.30 6.76
N CYS A 145 25.12 -12.76 6.27
CA CYS A 145 25.25 -14.06 5.64
C CYS A 145 25.27 -15.18 6.69
N PRO A 146 24.35 -16.17 6.61
CA PRO A 146 24.28 -17.27 7.57
C PRO A 146 25.47 -18.24 7.46
N ASN A 147 26.23 -18.20 6.35
CA ASN A 147 27.38 -19.08 6.14
C ASN A 147 28.71 -18.47 6.66
N CYS A 148 29.00 -17.21 6.35
CA CYS A 148 30.30 -16.58 6.67
C CYS A 148 30.21 -15.39 7.64
N ASN A 149 29.00 -15.11 8.13
CA ASN A 149 28.68 -14.03 9.06
C ASN A 149 29.09 -12.62 8.59
N ALA A 150 29.31 -12.44 7.28
CA ALA A 150 29.60 -11.14 6.69
C ALA A 150 28.30 -10.42 6.31
N PRO A 151 28.25 -9.08 6.37
CA PRO A 151 27.09 -8.32 5.92
C PRO A 151 26.82 -8.57 4.42
N LYS A 152 25.55 -8.79 4.05
CA LYS A 152 25.12 -8.99 2.66
C LYS A 152 24.93 -7.66 1.91
N ALA A 153 24.63 -6.58 2.61
CA ALA A 153 24.45 -5.25 2.04
C ALA A 153 25.60 -4.31 2.43
N GLN A 154 26.21 -3.67 1.45
CA GLN A 154 26.84 -2.37 1.67
C GLN A 154 25.73 -1.33 1.70
N VAL A 155 25.40 -0.82 2.89
CA VAL A 155 24.71 0.46 3.01
C VAL A 155 25.57 1.47 2.27
N SER A 156 25.06 2.03 1.18
CA SER A 156 25.71 3.11 0.45
C SER A 156 25.77 4.36 1.35
N GLN A 157 26.80 4.45 2.20
CA GLN A 157 27.25 5.74 2.69
C GLN A 157 27.93 6.46 1.53
N THR A 158 27.22 7.44 0.99
CA THR A 158 27.72 8.73 0.47
C THR A 158 29.23 8.79 0.25
N GLY A 159 29.68 8.36 -0.93
CA GLY A 159 30.97 8.80 -1.47
C GLY A 159 30.83 10.19 -2.12
N PRO A 160 31.91 10.98 -2.26
CA PRO A 160 31.88 12.36 -2.78
C PRO A 160 31.37 12.53 -4.23
N PHE A 161 31.17 11.41 -4.94
CA PHE A 161 30.61 11.36 -6.29
C PHE A 161 29.24 10.67 -6.37
N GLY A 162 28.70 10.19 -5.24
CA GLY A 162 27.39 9.52 -5.17
C GLY A 162 26.23 10.45 -5.47
N ASP A 163 26.35 11.72 -5.10
CA ASP A 163 25.31 12.72 -5.35
C ASP A 163 25.17 13.08 -6.83
N VAL A 164 26.23 12.95 -7.64
CA VAL A 164 26.14 13.22 -9.09
C VAL A 164 25.32 12.14 -9.81
N PHE A 165 25.48 10.87 -9.40
CA PHE A 165 24.65 9.77 -9.92
C PHE A 165 23.22 9.81 -9.37
N ASN A 166 23.02 10.30 -8.15
CA ASN A 166 21.68 10.54 -7.60
C ASN A 166 20.95 11.68 -8.34
N VAL A 167 21.66 12.74 -8.73
CA VAL A 167 21.11 13.88 -9.47
C VAL A 167 20.81 13.52 -10.94
N LEU A 168 21.71 12.79 -11.62
CA LEU A 168 21.40 12.27 -12.96
C LEU A 168 20.29 11.22 -12.92
N GLY A 169 20.31 10.31 -11.93
CA GLY A 169 19.27 9.30 -11.73
C GLY A 169 17.91 9.94 -11.47
N ALA A 170 17.83 10.98 -10.62
CA ALA A 170 16.61 11.72 -10.35
C ALA A 170 16.07 12.45 -11.60
N ALA A 171 16.94 13.01 -12.46
CA ALA A 171 16.55 13.64 -13.72
C ALA A 171 15.97 12.63 -14.75
N PHE A 172 16.23 11.33 -14.57
CA PHE A 172 15.67 10.24 -15.37
C PHE A 172 14.67 9.34 -14.59
N GLY A 173 14.21 9.76 -13.40
CA GLY A 173 13.22 9.02 -12.61
C GLY A 173 13.73 7.74 -11.92
N VAL A 174 15.04 7.58 -11.73
CA VAL A 174 15.65 6.43 -11.05
C VAL A 174 15.88 6.76 -9.58
N GLN A 175 14.96 6.35 -8.71
CA GLN A 175 15.22 6.28 -7.26
C GLN A 175 16.24 5.15 -6.98
N ASN A 176 17.12 5.35 -5.99
CA ASN A 176 17.99 4.29 -5.45
C ASN A 176 17.14 3.29 -4.67
N ASN A 177 16.42 2.46 -5.39
CA ASN A 177 15.73 1.33 -4.81
C ASN A 177 16.69 0.14 -4.77
N THR A 178 17.00 -0.39 -3.58
CA THR A 178 17.82 -1.61 -3.42
C THR A 178 17.21 -2.84 -4.11
N ASP A 179 15.96 -2.71 -4.53
CA ASP A 179 15.19 -3.76 -5.15
C ASP A 179 15.42 -3.89 -6.66
N ARG A 180 16.27 -3.04 -7.26
CA ARG A 180 16.51 -2.99 -8.70
C ARG A 180 17.98 -2.79 -9.09
N VAL A 181 18.45 -3.56 -10.08
CA VAL A 181 19.80 -3.47 -10.66
C VAL A 181 19.70 -3.38 -12.18
N THR A 182 20.17 -2.28 -12.75
CA THR A 182 20.28 -2.12 -14.21
C THR A 182 21.65 -2.58 -14.69
N SER A 183 21.68 -3.31 -15.80
CA SER A 183 22.88 -3.80 -16.47
C SER A 183 22.72 -3.71 -17.99
N THR A 184 23.83 -3.77 -18.72
CA THR A 184 23.83 -3.90 -20.19
C THR A 184 24.33 -5.29 -20.55
N ARG A 185 23.61 -5.97 -21.45
CA ARG A 185 23.99 -7.28 -21.99
C ARG A 185 24.23 -7.16 -23.49
N ARG A 186 25.37 -7.64 -23.97
CA ARG A 186 25.67 -7.68 -25.40
C ARG A 186 25.12 -8.96 -26.01
N VAL A 187 24.14 -8.84 -26.91
CA VAL A 187 23.53 -9.96 -27.63
C VAL A 187 23.86 -9.77 -29.11
N GLY A 188 24.88 -10.49 -29.59
CA GLY A 188 25.41 -10.29 -30.94
C GLY A 188 26.09 -8.92 -31.09
N ASP A 189 25.62 -8.12 -32.04
CA ASP A 189 26.19 -6.80 -32.36
C ASP A 189 25.45 -5.62 -31.70
N LYS A 190 24.48 -5.91 -30.82
CA LYS A 190 23.67 -4.92 -30.12
C LYS A 190 23.87 -5.02 -28.61
N GLU A 191 23.93 -3.86 -27.95
CA GLU A 191 23.89 -3.75 -26.48
C GLU A 191 22.43 -3.52 -26.07
N GLU A 192 21.87 -4.45 -25.31
CA GLU A 192 20.50 -4.36 -24.79
C GLU A 192 20.56 -4.04 -23.28
N VAL A 193 19.67 -3.17 -22.82
CA VAL A 193 19.54 -2.85 -21.39
C VAL A 193 18.67 -3.91 -20.72
N VAL A 194 19.18 -4.50 -19.64
CA VAL A 194 18.50 -5.52 -18.84
C VAL A 194 18.39 -5.05 -17.40
N ILE A 195 17.19 -5.12 -16.83
CA ILE A 195 16.92 -4.75 -15.45
C ILE A 195 16.59 -6.00 -14.64
N TYR A 196 17.23 -6.17 -13.49
CA TYR A 196 16.96 -7.22 -12.53
C TYR A 196 16.22 -6.63 -11.32
N GLU A 197 15.03 -7.15 -11.01
CA GLU A 197 14.19 -6.69 -9.90
C GLU A 197 13.89 -7.83 -8.92
N ARG A 198 13.76 -7.52 -7.62
CA ARG A 198 13.30 -8.51 -6.63
C ARG A 198 11.85 -8.88 -6.90
N SER A 199 11.54 -10.18 -6.90
CA SER A 199 10.17 -10.68 -7.00
C SER A 199 9.98 -11.84 -6.02
N GLY A 200 9.61 -11.50 -4.78
CA GLY A 200 9.60 -12.46 -3.68
C GLY A 200 10.98 -13.06 -3.46
N ASP A 201 11.07 -14.40 -3.43
CA ASP A 201 12.34 -15.14 -3.29
C ASP A 201 13.12 -15.32 -4.60
N LYS A 202 12.65 -14.70 -5.70
CA LYS A 202 13.23 -14.83 -7.04
C LYS A 202 13.65 -13.47 -7.61
N ILE A 203 14.36 -13.52 -8.73
CA ILE A 203 14.85 -12.34 -9.45
C ILE A 203 14.13 -12.26 -10.80
N ARG A 204 13.38 -11.17 -10.99
CA ARG A 204 12.71 -10.85 -12.25
C ARG A 204 13.69 -10.16 -13.19
N VAL A 205 13.70 -10.56 -14.47
CA VAL A 205 14.55 -9.98 -15.51
C VAL A 205 13.67 -9.28 -16.54
N LEU A 206 13.97 -8.01 -16.79
CA LEU A 206 13.30 -7.18 -17.78
C LEU A 206 14.30 -6.83 -18.88
N ASP A 207 14.16 -7.48 -20.03
CA ASP A 207 14.93 -7.15 -21.23
C ASP A 207 14.36 -5.92 -21.95
N GLU A 208 15.11 -5.35 -22.89
CA GLU A 208 14.72 -4.17 -23.66
C GLU A 208 13.31 -4.31 -24.30
N ARG A 209 12.98 -5.50 -24.83
CA ARG A 209 11.65 -5.78 -25.40
C ARG A 209 10.54 -5.76 -24.35
N ALA A 210 10.80 -6.30 -23.16
CA ALA A 210 9.84 -6.29 -22.06
C ALA A 210 9.64 -4.85 -21.56
N LEU A 211 10.73 -4.08 -21.41
CA LEU A 211 10.70 -2.66 -21.09
C LEU A 211 9.91 -1.83 -22.13
N GLU A 212 10.11 -2.06 -23.42
CA GLU A 212 9.36 -1.37 -24.47
C GLU A 212 7.87 -1.70 -24.46
N ARG A 213 7.50 -2.97 -24.23
CA ARG A 213 6.11 -3.41 -24.11
C ARG A 213 5.45 -2.75 -22.89
N LYS A 214 6.12 -2.78 -21.73
CA LYS A 214 5.66 -2.12 -20.50
C LYS A 214 5.46 -0.62 -20.70
N ARG A 215 6.43 0.07 -21.31
CA ARG A 215 6.31 1.50 -21.64
C ARG A 215 5.15 1.81 -22.59
N LYS A 216 4.84 0.92 -23.54
CA LYS A 216 3.70 1.11 -24.45
C LYS A 216 2.36 0.95 -23.73
N LEU A 217 2.28 0.09 -22.72
CA LEU A 217 1.10 -0.06 -21.88
C LEU A 217 0.92 1.16 -20.97
N GLU A 218 1.97 1.58 -20.27
CA GLU A 218 1.96 2.77 -19.42
C GLU A 218 1.58 4.04 -20.20
N LYS A 219 2.04 4.18 -21.45
CA LYS A 219 1.71 5.32 -22.31
C LYS A 219 0.25 5.36 -22.78
N LYS A 220 -0.47 4.23 -22.81
CA LYS A 220 -1.87 4.22 -23.25
C LYS A 220 -2.80 4.88 -22.23
N SER A 221 -2.50 4.77 -20.95
CA SER A 221 -3.31 5.33 -19.86
C SER A 221 -2.44 5.59 -18.62
N PRO A 222 -1.61 6.65 -18.64
CA PRO A 222 -0.78 6.99 -17.50
C PRO A 222 -1.67 7.35 -16.31
N SER A 223 -1.50 6.61 -15.23
CA SER A 223 -2.34 6.68 -14.04
C SER A 223 -1.54 6.40 -12.79
N LYS A 224 -2.04 6.91 -11.66
CA LYS A 224 -1.51 6.68 -10.32
C LYS A 224 -2.59 6.01 -9.48
N VAL A 225 -2.29 4.88 -8.87
CA VAL A 225 -3.17 4.28 -7.86
C VAL A 225 -3.18 5.20 -6.63
N ILE A 226 -4.36 5.69 -6.27
CA ILE A 226 -4.55 6.56 -5.09
C ILE A 226 -5.21 5.80 -3.94
N VAL A 227 -6.05 4.80 -4.22
CA VAL A 227 -6.62 3.88 -3.23
C VAL A 227 -6.43 2.45 -3.73
N PRO A 228 -5.49 1.66 -3.16
CA PRO A 228 -5.14 0.33 -3.66
C PRO A 228 -6.22 -0.72 -3.33
N LEU A 229 -6.37 -1.74 -4.18
CA LEU A 229 -7.33 -2.84 -3.94
C LEU A 229 -7.06 -3.58 -2.61
N GLU A 230 -5.82 -4.01 -2.40
CA GLU A 230 -5.38 -4.71 -1.19
C GLU A 230 -5.04 -3.69 -0.11
N ARG A 231 -6.03 -3.34 0.71
CA ARG A 231 -5.89 -2.37 1.81
C ARG A 231 -6.58 -2.82 3.09
N ASN A 232 -6.21 -2.18 4.21
CA ASN A 232 -6.94 -2.32 5.47
C ASN A 232 -8.28 -1.56 5.35
N PRO A 233 -9.44 -2.21 5.50
CA PRO A 233 -10.73 -1.56 5.38
C PRO A 233 -11.07 -0.68 6.59
N PHE A 234 -10.21 -0.57 7.62
CA PHE A 234 -10.41 0.32 8.76
C PHE A 234 -9.44 1.50 8.72
N VAL A 235 -10.00 2.71 8.63
CA VAL A 235 -9.25 3.97 8.63
C VAL A 235 -9.59 4.76 9.89
N LEU A 236 -8.56 5.11 10.66
CA LEU A 236 -8.65 5.96 11.85
C LEU A 236 -8.28 7.39 11.46
N ALA A 237 -9.22 8.32 11.59
CA ALA A 237 -9.05 9.74 11.23
C ALA A 237 -9.32 10.69 12.41
N THR A 238 -9.16 10.20 13.65
CA THR A 238 -9.27 11.04 14.85
C THR A 238 -8.15 12.09 14.87
N GLY A 239 -8.53 13.37 14.92
CA GLY A 239 -7.56 14.47 14.92
C GLY A 239 -6.89 14.74 13.56
N ALA A 240 -7.39 14.12 12.48
CA ALA A 240 -6.88 14.37 11.14
C ALA A 240 -7.09 15.82 10.73
N SER A 241 -6.08 16.39 10.05
CA SER A 241 -6.19 17.70 9.40
C SER A 241 -7.15 17.65 8.19
N GLU A 242 -7.53 18.82 7.66
CA GLU A 242 -8.40 18.89 6.48
C GLU A 242 -7.83 18.13 5.28
N THR A 243 -6.52 18.27 5.03
CA THR A 243 -5.82 17.62 3.92
C THR A 243 -5.68 16.10 4.13
N GLU A 244 -5.48 15.65 5.36
CA GLU A 244 -5.43 14.21 5.68
C GLU A 244 -6.82 13.57 5.60
N LEU A 245 -7.88 14.30 5.93
CA LEU A 245 -9.24 13.78 5.90
C LEU A 245 -9.82 13.79 4.49
N LEU A 246 -9.74 14.94 3.80
CA LEU A 246 -10.39 15.20 2.53
C LEU A 246 -9.48 14.98 1.32
N GLY A 247 -8.18 14.80 1.50
CA GLY A 247 -7.22 14.68 0.41
C GLY A 247 -6.58 16.01 0.04
N ASP A 248 -5.57 15.94 -0.82
CA ASP A 248 -4.76 17.11 -1.19
C ASP A 248 -4.12 16.93 -2.57
N VAL A 249 -3.62 18.02 -3.14
CA VAL A 249 -2.79 18.01 -4.35
C VAL A 249 -1.42 18.59 -4.00
N ARG A 250 -0.39 17.75 -4.12
CA ARG A 250 0.99 18.17 -3.81
C ARG A 250 1.41 19.34 -4.70
N HIS A 251 2.15 20.26 -4.08
CA HIS A 251 2.81 21.33 -4.79
C HIS A 251 3.93 20.80 -5.70
N ASP A 252 4.03 21.33 -6.91
CA ASP A 252 5.17 21.09 -7.80
C ASP A 252 6.17 22.25 -7.70
N PRO A 253 7.38 22.06 -7.13
CA PRO A 253 8.42 23.09 -7.06
C PRO A 253 8.80 23.68 -8.42
N TYR A 254 8.60 22.92 -9.51
CA TYR A 254 8.97 23.32 -10.86
C TYR A 254 7.80 23.91 -11.67
N GLY A 255 6.64 24.12 -11.04
CA GLY A 255 5.49 24.81 -11.64
C GLY A 255 4.97 24.15 -12.92
N GLY A 256 5.06 22.82 -13.06
CA GLY A 256 4.58 22.09 -14.22
C GLY A 256 5.55 22.11 -15.41
N HIS A 257 6.85 22.34 -15.19
CA HIS A 257 7.84 22.30 -16.27
C HIS A 257 7.77 20.98 -17.05
N PRO A 258 7.67 20.96 -18.40
CA PRO A 258 7.32 19.76 -19.17
C PRO A 258 8.21 18.53 -18.96
N HIS A 259 9.48 18.73 -18.61
CA HIS A 259 10.45 17.65 -18.42
C HIS A 259 10.91 17.45 -16.96
N LEU A 260 10.58 18.37 -16.06
CA LEU A 260 11.11 18.37 -14.68
C LEU A 260 10.00 18.42 -13.63
N GLY A 261 8.84 18.96 -13.99
CA GLY A 261 7.67 19.03 -13.12
C GLY A 261 6.99 17.68 -12.99
N THR A 262 6.26 17.53 -11.89
CA THR A 262 5.46 16.33 -11.62
C THR A 262 4.07 16.50 -12.24
N LEU A 263 3.59 15.50 -12.99
CA LEU A 263 2.31 15.61 -13.69
C LEU A 263 1.15 15.74 -12.69
N PRO A 264 0.08 16.51 -13.00
CA PRO A 264 -0.98 16.77 -12.02
C PRO A 264 -1.63 15.52 -11.42
N TYR A 265 -1.86 14.45 -12.20
CA TYR A 265 -2.44 13.21 -11.68
C TYR A 265 -1.53 12.49 -10.68
N GLU A 266 -0.20 12.67 -10.79
CA GLU A 266 0.76 12.08 -9.86
C GLU A 266 0.79 12.84 -8.51
N ARG A 267 0.35 14.10 -8.53
CA ARG A 267 0.31 14.98 -7.36
C ARG A 267 -0.93 14.78 -6.49
N VAL A 268 -1.98 14.12 -7.01
CA VAL A 268 -3.20 13.80 -6.26
C VAL A 268 -2.89 12.87 -5.08
N VAL A 269 -3.39 13.21 -3.90
CA VAL A 269 -3.27 12.45 -2.66
C VAL A 269 -4.67 12.14 -2.14
N ALA A 270 -4.94 10.85 -1.92
CA ALA A 270 -6.15 10.40 -1.28
C ALA A 270 -6.18 10.85 0.20
N GLY A 271 -7.31 11.42 0.61
CA GLY A 271 -7.66 11.60 2.02
C GLY A 271 -8.24 10.34 2.66
N SER A 272 -8.36 10.37 3.98
CA SER A 272 -8.91 9.27 4.80
C SER A 272 -10.33 8.86 4.39
N ILE A 273 -11.14 9.79 3.88
CA ILE A 273 -12.48 9.45 3.34
C ILE A 273 -12.40 8.54 2.11
N HIS A 274 -11.35 8.69 1.30
CA HIS A 274 -11.12 7.90 0.10
C HIS A 274 -10.49 6.55 0.45
N ASP A 275 -9.52 6.54 1.37
CA ASP A 275 -8.92 5.30 1.87
C ASP A 275 -9.97 4.37 2.50
N ALA A 276 -10.98 4.97 3.14
CA ALA A 276 -12.11 4.27 3.74
C ALA A 276 -13.18 3.82 2.72
N HIS A 277 -12.96 3.99 1.41
CA HIS A 277 -13.87 3.50 0.36
C HIS A 277 -14.12 1.99 0.53
N GLN A 278 -15.39 1.57 0.51
CA GLN A 278 -15.83 0.19 0.83
C GLN A 278 -15.33 -0.33 2.20
N GLY A 279 -15.01 0.59 3.12
CA GLY A 279 -14.44 0.32 4.42
C GLY A 279 -15.21 0.99 5.56
N VAL A 280 -14.51 1.22 6.67
CA VAL A 280 -14.96 1.90 7.88
C VAL A 280 -14.04 3.09 8.12
N LEU A 281 -14.60 4.30 8.07
CA LEU A 281 -13.96 5.51 8.56
C LEU A 281 -14.38 5.73 10.01
N PHE A 282 -13.41 5.74 10.93
CA PHE A 282 -13.65 6.06 12.34
C PHE A 282 -13.05 7.42 12.70
N ILE A 283 -13.91 8.27 13.27
CA ILE A 283 -13.57 9.60 13.75
C ILE A 283 -14.05 9.69 15.19
N ASP A 284 -13.10 9.72 16.14
CA ASP A 284 -13.42 10.12 17.51
C ASP A 284 -13.50 11.64 17.62
N GLU A 285 -14.24 12.14 18.60
CA GLU A 285 -14.40 13.57 18.85
C GLU A 285 -14.83 14.37 17.61
N ILE A 286 -15.80 13.85 16.85
CA ILE A 286 -16.29 14.47 15.60
C ILE A 286 -16.63 15.96 15.74
N SER A 287 -17.04 16.41 16.94
CA SER A 287 -17.29 17.80 17.28
C SER A 287 -16.08 18.73 17.05
N HIS A 288 -14.85 18.23 17.16
CA HIS A 288 -13.63 19.01 16.95
C HIS A 288 -13.34 19.34 15.48
N LEU A 289 -14.00 18.66 14.53
CA LEU A 289 -13.79 18.90 13.10
C LEU A 289 -14.38 20.22 12.58
N GLY A 290 -15.23 20.90 13.35
CA GLY A 290 -15.77 22.20 12.98
C GLY A 290 -16.48 22.19 11.61
N TYR A 291 -16.06 23.08 10.70
CA TYR A 291 -16.68 23.20 9.37
C TYR A 291 -16.45 21.99 8.47
N ILE A 292 -15.39 21.19 8.72
CA ILE A 292 -15.02 20.04 7.90
C ILE A 292 -16.14 18.99 7.91
N GLN A 293 -16.96 18.94 8.96
CA GLN A 293 -18.14 18.07 9.05
C GLN A 293 -19.10 18.22 7.85
N ARG A 294 -19.18 19.43 7.25
CA ARG A 294 -20.01 19.67 6.07
C ARG A 294 -19.51 18.91 4.85
N TYR A 295 -18.20 18.84 4.65
CA TYR A 295 -17.61 18.09 3.55
C TYR A 295 -17.76 16.58 3.74
N ILE A 296 -17.65 16.10 4.98
CA ILE A 296 -17.94 14.70 5.31
C ILE A 296 -19.39 14.37 4.99
N LEU A 297 -20.34 15.26 5.33
CA LEU A 297 -21.75 15.07 4.99
C LEU A 297 -21.95 14.97 3.48
N THR A 298 -21.32 15.85 2.70
CA THR A 298 -21.35 15.77 1.23
C THR A 298 -20.78 14.45 0.73
N ALA A 299 -19.62 14.02 1.25
CA ALA A 299 -19.01 12.74 0.88
C ALA A 299 -19.91 11.55 1.22
N MET A 300 -20.64 11.59 2.34
CA MET A 300 -21.60 10.56 2.72
C MET A 300 -22.83 10.51 1.81
N GLN A 301 -23.31 11.67 1.35
CA GLN A 301 -24.49 11.79 0.47
C GLN A 301 -24.17 11.33 -0.95
N GLU A 302 -23.09 11.85 -1.52
CA GLU A 302 -22.71 11.62 -2.91
C GLU A 302 -21.91 10.31 -3.07
N LYS A 303 -21.35 9.78 -1.98
CA LYS A 303 -20.37 8.67 -1.99
C LYS A 303 -19.14 8.95 -2.85
N VAL A 304 -18.92 10.23 -3.17
CA VAL A 304 -17.83 10.75 -3.98
C VAL A 304 -17.45 12.10 -3.38
N PHE A 305 -16.15 12.39 -3.34
CA PHE A 305 -15.63 13.71 -2.98
C PHE A 305 -14.55 14.11 -3.98
N PRO A 306 -14.62 15.32 -4.56
CA PRO A 306 -13.69 15.79 -5.58
C PRO A 306 -12.36 16.31 -5.03
#